data_AF-A0A959WEQ2-F1
#
_entry.id   AF-A0A959WEQ2-F1
#
_cell.length_a   1.000
_cell.length_b   1.000
_cell.length_c   1.000
_cell.angle_alpha   90.00
_cell.angle_beta   90.00
_cell.angle_gamma   90.00
#
_symmetry.space_group_name_H-M   'P 1'
#
loop_
_entity.id
_entity.type
_entity.pdbx_description
1 polymer ?
#
loop_
_entity_poly.entity_id
_entity_poly.type
_entity_poly.pdbx_seq_one_letter_code
_entity_poly.pdbx_strand_id
1 'polypeptide(L)'
;MGAGPRRGVLGRRSSHRGKIRLGTYRDLWGDYVAERNPALRFLSPSQTLELHPDDAERLGVQQGERVQVSSDGRSLIANVALRERMLPGSGFLI
;
A
#
# COMPACT_ATOMS: atom_id res chain seq x y z
N MET A 1 40.56 -2.25 11.70
CA MET A 1 39.25 -2.92 11.53
C MET A 1 38.16 -1.99 12.05
N GLY A 2 37.47 -1.28 11.16
CA GLY A 2 36.50 -0.24 11.51
C GLY A 2 35.06 -0.75 11.44
N ALA A 3 34.31 -0.60 12.53
CA ALA A 3 32.86 -0.76 12.54
C ALA A 3 32.23 0.64 12.34
N GLY A 4 31.76 0.92 11.13
CA GLY A 4 31.06 2.17 10.80
C GLY A 4 29.66 2.23 11.40
N PRO A 5 29.15 3.42 11.75
CA PRO A 5 27.80 3.57 12.30
C PRO A 5 26.74 3.30 11.23
N ARG A 6 25.80 2.41 11.55
CA ARG A 6 24.61 2.11 10.74
C ARG A 6 23.71 3.34 10.70
N ARG A 7 23.72 4.07 9.59
CA ARG A 7 22.78 5.17 9.32
C ARG A 7 21.36 4.60 9.21
N GLY A 8 20.57 4.76 10.26
CA GLY A 8 19.12 4.59 10.19
C GLY A 8 18.53 5.67 9.28
N VAL A 9 17.72 5.26 8.30
CA VAL A 9 16.97 6.18 7.44
C VAL A 9 15.89 6.84 8.30
N LEU A 10 16.08 8.12 8.65
CA LEU A 10 14.99 8.94 9.17
C LEU A 10 13.99 9.18 8.03
N GLY A 11 12.86 8.48 8.08
CA GLY A 11 11.72 8.74 7.21
C GLY A 11 11.31 10.22 7.30
N ARG A 12 11.36 10.90 6.15
CA ARG A 12 11.10 12.33 6.01
C ARG A 12 9.63 12.62 6.37
N ARG A 13 9.40 13.27 7.51
CA ARG A 13 8.08 13.82 7.85
C ARG A 13 7.82 15.05 6.98
N SER A 14 7.02 14.92 5.92
CA SER A 14 6.42 16.07 5.25
C SER A 14 4.90 15.99 5.35
N SER A 15 4.35 16.79 6.26
CA SER A 15 2.93 16.97 6.50
C SER A 15 2.26 17.71 5.33
N HIS A 16 1.06 17.28 4.97
CA HIS A 16 0.15 17.81 3.93
C HIS A 16 0.37 17.38 2.47
N ARG A 17 1.56 16.97 2.03
CA ARG A 17 1.78 16.41 0.68
C ARG A 17 1.50 14.90 0.55
N GLY A 18 1.04 14.26 1.62
CA GLY A 18 0.93 12.80 1.75
C GLY A 18 -0.47 12.24 1.93
N LYS A 19 -1.54 13.04 1.74
CA LYS A 19 -2.92 12.61 2.03
C LYS A 19 -3.69 12.35 0.75
N ILE A 20 -4.45 11.27 0.73
CA ILE A 20 -5.40 10.91 -0.34
C ILE A 20 -6.73 10.50 0.31
N ARG A 21 -7.83 10.51 -0.45
CA ARG A 21 -9.08 9.89 0.01
C ARG A 21 -8.94 8.38 -0.04
N LEU A 22 -8.99 7.73 1.12
CA LEU A 22 -8.82 6.28 1.25
C LEU A 22 -10.19 5.59 1.26
N GLY A 23 -10.43 4.73 0.28
CA GLY A 23 -11.53 3.77 0.25
C GLY A 23 -11.06 2.37 0.64
N THR A 24 -12.01 1.49 0.91
CA THR A 24 -11.79 0.04 1.01
C THR A 24 -12.96 -0.67 0.32
N TYR A 25 -12.73 -1.89 -0.15
CA TYR A 25 -13.79 -2.74 -0.66
C TYR A 25 -13.57 -4.18 -0.20
N ARG A 26 -14.65 -4.96 -0.13
CA ARG A 26 -14.55 -6.39 0.16
C ARG A 26 -14.14 -7.12 -1.11
N ASP A 27 -12.95 -7.69 -1.11
CA ASP A 27 -12.49 -8.52 -2.23
C ASP A 27 -13.36 -9.77 -2.38
N LEU A 28 -13.64 -10.16 -3.63
CA LEU A 28 -14.47 -11.33 -3.95
C LEU A 28 -13.82 -12.65 -3.50
N TRP A 29 -12.49 -12.67 -3.43
CA TRP A 29 -11.67 -13.81 -3.03
C TRP A 29 -11.03 -13.62 -1.65
N GLY A 30 -11.36 -12.53 -0.96
CA GLY A 30 -10.91 -12.24 0.41
C GLY A 30 -11.69 -13.01 1.48
N ASP A 31 -12.29 -14.15 1.13
CA ASP A 31 -13.03 -14.99 2.06
C ASP A 31 -12.50 -16.44 2.10
N TYR A 32 -13.17 -17.26 2.92
CA TYR A 32 -12.65 -18.58 3.28
C TYR A 32 -12.42 -19.52 2.09
N VAL A 33 -13.06 -19.26 0.94
CA VAL A 33 -13.00 -20.16 -0.23
C VAL A 33 -11.57 -20.23 -0.78
N ALA A 34 -10.93 -19.08 -0.98
CA ALA A 34 -9.55 -19.02 -1.46
C ALA A 34 -8.54 -19.51 -0.39
N GLU A 35 -8.85 -19.31 0.90
CA GLU A 35 -8.00 -19.75 2.01
C GLU A 35 -7.96 -21.27 2.15
N ARG A 36 -9.12 -21.93 2.04
CA ARG A 36 -9.27 -23.37 2.30
C ARG A 36 -9.01 -24.26 1.10
N ASN A 37 -9.02 -23.71 -0.12
CA ASN A 37 -8.72 -24.47 -1.33
C ASN A 37 -7.31 -24.12 -1.85
N PRO A 38 -6.31 -25.02 -1.71
CA PRO A 38 -4.95 -24.78 -2.17
C PRO A 38 -4.85 -24.38 -3.64
N ALA A 39 -5.74 -24.91 -4.49
CA ALA A 39 -5.76 -24.59 -5.92
C ALA A 39 -6.18 -23.14 -6.20
N LEU A 40 -6.82 -22.45 -5.25
CA LEU A 40 -7.31 -21.07 -5.39
C LEU A 40 -6.48 -20.04 -4.63
N ARG A 41 -5.42 -20.45 -3.89
CA ARG A 41 -4.59 -19.52 -3.09
C ARG A 41 -3.97 -18.37 -3.89
N PHE A 42 -3.76 -18.57 -5.20
CA PHE A 42 -3.25 -17.52 -6.07
C PHE A 42 -4.25 -16.36 -6.27
N LEU A 43 -5.52 -16.57 -5.95
CA LEU A 43 -6.58 -15.54 -5.97
C LEU A 43 -6.69 -14.82 -4.63
N SER A 44 -6.07 -15.31 -3.56
CA SER A 44 -6.12 -14.66 -2.25
C SER A 44 -5.50 -13.26 -2.35
N PRO A 45 -6.21 -12.20 -1.95
CA PRO A 45 -5.69 -10.84 -2.02
C PRO A 45 -4.50 -10.68 -1.07
N SER A 46 -3.46 -10.00 -1.55
CA SER A 46 -2.43 -9.43 -0.68
C SER A 46 -2.86 -8.05 -0.21
N GLN A 47 -2.46 -7.66 1.01
CA GLN A 47 -2.70 -6.30 1.51
C GLN A 47 -2.07 -5.27 0.55
N THR A 48 -2.92 -4.52 -0.16
CA THR A 48 -2.51 -3.70 -1.32
C THR A 48 -3.11 -2.31 -1.25
N LEU A 49 -2.29 -1.30 -1.51
CA LEU A 49 -2.73 0.08 -1.73
C LEU A 49 -2.74 0.36 -3.24
N GLU A 50 -3.94 0.42 -3.83
CA GLU A 50 -4.10 0.80 -5.23
C GLU A 50 -4.09 2.33 -5.39
N LEU A 51 -3.29 2.84 -6.33
CA LEU A 51 -3.11 4.27 -6.61
C LEU A 51 -3.08 4.56 -8.12
N HIS A 52 -3.44 5.79 -8.50
CA HIS A 52 -3.08 6.32 -9.81
C HIS A 52 -1.57 6.62 -9.88
N PRO A 53 -0.88 6.44 -11.03
CA PRO A 53 0.54 6.77 -11.18
C PRO A 53 0.94 8.19 -10.72
N ASP A 54 0.17 9.21 -11.09
CA ASP A 54 0.41 10.61 -10.69
C ASP A 54 0.36 10.80 -9.15
N ASP A 55 -0.48 10.03 -8.47
CA ASP A 55 -0.53 10.06 -7.00
C ASP A 55 0.70 9.40 -6.41
N ALA A 56 1.14 8.29 -6.98
CA ALA A 56 2.35 7.61 -6.54
C ALA A 56 3.60 8.47 -6.74
N GLU A 57 3.73 9.17 -7.87
CA GLU A 57 4.80 10.14 -8.12
C GLU A 57 4.76 11.26 -7.09
N ARG A 58 3.59 11.86 -6.85
CA ARG A 58 3.42 12.94 -5.86
C ARG A 58 3.76 12.48 -4.43
N LEU A 59 3.41 11.25 -4.09
CA LEU A 59 3.69 10.64 -2.78
C LEU A 59 5.14 10.13 -2.67
N GLY A 60 5.83 9.97 -3.79
CA GLY A 60 7.20 9.44 -3.86
C GLY A 60 7.28 7.94 -3.59
N VAL A 61 6.28 7.18 -4.03
CA VAL A 61 6.21 5.71 -3.88
C VAL A 61 6.18 5.01 -5.24
N GLN A 62 6.60 3.74 -5.28
CA GLN A 62 6.76 2.98 -6.51
C GLN A 62 5.89 1.71 -6.56
N GLN A 63 5.71 1.15 -7.76
CA GLN A 63 5.05 -0.15 -7.94
C GLN A 63 5.71 -1.23 -7.08
N GLY A 64 4.90 -1.94 -6.29
CA GLY A 64 5.36 -3.01 -5.40
C GLY A 64 6.05 -2.53 -4.12
N GLU A 65 6.23 -1.21 -3.92
CA GLU A 65 6.84 -0.67 -2.72
C GLU A 65 6.00 -0.98 -1.48
N ARG A 66 6.67 -1.40 -0.40
CA ARG A 66 6.02 -1.68 0.88
C ARG A 66 5.90 -0.39 1.69
N VAL A 67 4.67 0.06 1.91
CA VAL A 67 4.36 1.33 2.58
C VAL A 67 3.50 1.13 3.83
N GLN A 68 3.62 2.05 4.79
CA GLN A 68 2.69 2.13 5.91
C GLN A 68 1.55 3.07 5.54
N VAL A 69 0.32 2.56 5.58
CA VAL A 69 -0.90 3.35 5.39
C VAL A 69 -1.51 3.62 6.76
N SER A 70 -1.80 4.89 7.05
CA SER A 70 -2.35 5.33 8.34
C SER A 70 -3.63 6.14 8.16
N SER A 71 -4.68 5.79 8.92
CA SER A 71 -5.95 6.51 9.00
C SER A 71 -6.54 6.37 10.40
N ASP A 72 -7.08 7.45 10.97
CA ASP A 72 -7.78 7.47 12.26
C ASP A 72 -7.04 6.75 13.40
N GLY A 73 -5.72 6.97 13.50
CA GLY A 73 -4.87 6.36 14.51
C GLY A 73 -4.54 4.87 14.29
N ARG A 74 -5.06 4.25 13.23
CA ARG A 74 -4.72 2.89 12.81
C ARG A 74 -3.70 2.92 11.70
N SER A 75 -2.83 1.92 11.67
CA SER A 75 -1.82 1.76 10.62
C SER A 75 -1.69 0.31 10.21
N LEU A 76 -1.44 0.07 8.93
CA LEU A 76 -1.09 -1.24 8.40
C LEU A 76 -0.05 -1.12 7.30
N ILE A 77 0.55 -2.25 6.95
CA ILE A 77 1.55 -2.33 5.89
C ILE A 77 0.93 -2.92 4.63
N ALA A 78 1.07 -2.24 3.50
CA ALA A 78 0.55 -2.66 2.21
C ALA A 78 1.63 -2.55 1.13
N ASN A 79 1.48 -3.31 0.05
CA ASN A 79 2.27 -3.11 -1.16
C ASN A 79 1.53 -2.15 -2.11
N VAL A 80 2.25 -1.25 -2.76
CA VAL A 80 1.66 -0.32 -3.74
C VAL A 80 1.36 -1.05 -5.05
N ALA A 81 0.17 -0.82 -5.60
CA ALA A 81 -0.20 -1.22 -6.96
C ALA A 81 -0.68 0.00 -7.75
N LEU A 82 -0.01 0.29 -8.86
CA LEU A 82 -0.33 1.41 -9.74
C LEU A 82 -1.34 0.97 -10.79
N ARG A 83 -2.42 1.74 -10.92
CA ARG A 83 -3.56 1.43 -11.79
C ARG A 83 -4.03 2.73 -12.44
N GLU A 84 -3.92 2.86 -13.77
CA GLU A 84 -4.41 4.04 -14.50
C GLU A 84 -5.92 4.26 -14.34
N ARG A 85 -6.68 3.19 -14.07
CA ARG A 85 -8.13 3.28 -13.83
C ARG A 85 -8.50 4.01 -12.53
N MET A 86 -7.55 4.21 -11.63
CA MET A 86 -7.81 4.87 -10.35
C MET A 86 -8.10 6.35 -10.54
N LEU A 87 -9.12 6.87 -9.87
CA LEU A 87 -9.40 8.30 -9.86
C LEU A 87 -8.26 9.04 -9.12
N PRO A 88 -7.58 10.02 -9.74
CA PRO A 88 -6.53 10.79 -9.08
C PRO A 88 -7.00 11.44 -7.77
N GLY A 89 -6.13 11.43 -6.75
CA GLY A 89 -6.42 11.91 -5.41
C GLY A 89 -7.16 10.91 -4.51
N SER A 90 -7.39 9.69 -5.01
CA SER A 90 -8.00 8.58 -4.27
C SER A 90 -7.14 7.32 -4.32
N GLY A 91 -7.32 6.46 -3.33
CA GLY A 91 -6.74 5.13 -3.35
C GLY A 91 -7.60 4.15 -2.58
N PHE A 92 -7.44 2.88 -2.90
CA PHE A 92 -8.17 1.79 -2.26
C PHE A 92 -7.23 0.87 -1.52
N LEU A 93 -7.62 0.56 -0.29
CA LEU A 93 -6.96 -0.44 0.53
C LEU A 93 -7.76 -1.74 0.48
N ILE A 94 -7.09 -2.77 -0.02
CA ILE A 94 -7.57 -4.16 -0.12
C ILE A 94 -6.81 -4.97 0.91
#